data_AF-A0A9W4SSU2-F1
#
_entry.id   AF-A0A9W4SSU2-F1
#
_cell.length_a   1.000
_cell.length_b   1.000
_cell.length_c   1.000
_cell.angle_alpha   90.00
_cell.angle_beta   90.00
_cell.angle_gamma   90.00
#
_symmetry.space_group_name_H-M   'P 1'
#
loop_
_entity.id
_entity.type
_entity.pdbx_description
1 polymer ?
#
loop_
_entity_poly.entity_id
_entity_poly.type
_entity_poly.pdbx_seq_one_letter_code
_entity_poly.pdbx_strand_id
1 'polypeptide(L)'
;MADMYDQTQSKRRKHVYMSRGDVGEVFFDEWEDIVLGPKVQLLQTVGIDFESLPQNAYESIKIKPTDFELLQENAGKTYLPHSQNPTSIIIGNSTPVQIPQFETYSIHKELPKKLGHILNVGGSVWAMDWCPNVSFEREQYLAVGGYKSTIDEHHTIGQRQRDDLNNSIQIWKIDCSLDITDAESPHLDMVLCHDFGCAFDLQWCPYGAYDKMEDAIDQQNIFIPKLGIIAISFGNGSIGIYAIPKPKNIRKLFNLSPCEALFVKLTNPLYTFSLPNVMCWTVSWGGHRKIATGCTNGDIAIWNIEEILIEKITQGEIRNPEVTYPMQYFRAHDSCVRQVSWNSMQNPSHIMSCGHDGRLQIIDDRDPWVKNNFQRIRAYLMTACWPNHYGGVLFADTENTVRYIRMEDLKKTTGVMMHHAIVWRIAASYFHPFVASCSSDGTVKMTNICRLRDRHQKPIQVTLYRIGIEEDMKTIRYWDNIKSKETTTTFMNSKAFSHFFMPEVAIQRVSWNPNIKAGSWIVSGGTLGLVRVESAKRD
;
A
#
# COMPACT_ATOMS: atom_id res chain seq x y z
N MET A 1 -39.43 -45.25 -21.59
CA MET A 1 -40.27 -44.03 -21.61
C MET A 1 -40.27 -43.49 -20.19
N ALA A 2 -39.95 -42.20 -20.03
CA ALA A 2 -39.71 -41.44 -18.80
C ALA A 2 -38.23 -41.36 -18.35
N ASP A 3 -37.52 -40.40 -18.96
CA ASP A 3 -36.27 -39.83 -18.47
C ASP A 3 -36.54 -38.96 -17.23
N MET A 4 -35.71 -39.12 -16.20
CA MET A 4 -35.60 -38.22 -15.07
C MET A 4 -34.79 -36.98 -15.49
N TYR A 5 -35.43 -35.81 -15.46
CA TYR A 5 -34.78 -34.52 -15.65
C TYR A 5 -33.95 -34.17 -14.41
N ASP A 6 -32.64 -34.22 -14.57
CA ASP A 6 -31.65 -33.63 -13.68
C ASP A 6 -31.70 -32.10 -13.81
N GLN A 7 -32.22 -31.40 -12.80
CA GLN A 7 -32.20 -29.93 -12.73
C GLN A 7 -30.88 -29.46 -12.14
N THR A 8 -29.80 -29.60 -12.91
CA THR A 8 -28.61 -28.78 -12.72
C THR A 8 -28.90 -27.39 -13.29
N GLN A 9 -29.23 -26.43 -12.42
CA GLN A 9 -29.24 -25.01 -12.79
C GLN A 9 -27.83 -24.63 -13.27
N SER A 10 -27.64 -24.62 -14.58
CA SER A 10 -26.53 -23.94 -15.24
C SER A 10 -26.53 -22.49 -14.76
N LYS A 11 -25.62 -22.15 -13.84
CA LYS A 11 -25.31 -20.77 -13.44
C LYS A 11 -24.97 -20.00 -14.71
N ARG A 12 -25.91 -19.16 -15.18
CA ARG A 12 -25.79 -18.38 -16.41
C ARG A 12 -24.59 -17.44 -16.30
N ARG A 13 -23.49 -17.77 -16.99
CA ARG A 13 -22.42 -16.82 -17.33
C ARG A 13 -23.06 -15.64 -18.07
N LYS A 14 -23.21 -14.48 -17.43
CA LYS A 14 -23.70 -13.28 -18.12
C LYS A 14 -22.54 -12.62 -18.86
N HIS A 15 -22.60 -12.59 -20.19
CA HIS A 15 -21.62 -11.91 -21.02
C HIS A 15 -21.36 -10.47 -20.55
N VAL A 16 -20.09 -10.16 -20.28
CA VAL A 16 -19.58 -8.80 -20.13
C VAL A 16 -19.65 -8.14 -21.51
N TYR A 17 -20.35 -7.00 -21.61
CA TYR A 17 -20.60 -6.34 -22.90
C TYR A 17 -19.27 -5.87 -23.53
N MET A 18 -19.04 -6.27 -24.79
CA MET A 18 -17.81 -6.02 -25.58
C MET A 18 -17.53 -4.54 -25.88
N SER A 19 -18.44 -3.62 -25.58
CA SER A 19 -18.25 -2.18 -25.81
C SER A 19 -17.44 -1.47 -24.72
N ARG A 20 -16.88 -2.22 -23.76
CA ARG A 20 -16.29 -1.70 -22.51
C ARG A 20 -14.78 -1.54 -22.48
N GLY A 21 -14.05 -1.90 -23.55
CA GLY A 21 -12.58 -1.99 -23.47
C GLY A 21 -12.08 -3.15 -22.61
N ASP A 22 -12.98 -3.84 -21.89
CA ASP A 22 -12.76 -5.12 -21.24
C ASP A 22 -12.65 -6.21 -22.32
N VAL A 23 -11.43 -6.63 -22.63
CA VAL A 23 -11.18 -7.73 -23.55
C VAL A 23 -11.62 -9.04 -22.88
N GLY A 24 -12.83 -9.52 -23.18
CA GLY A 24 -13.21 -10.92 -23.00
C GLY A 24 -13.12 -11.52 -21.59
N GLU A 25 -13.25 -10.72 -20.52
CA GLU A 25 -12.99 -11.21 -19.16
C GLU A 25 -14.09 -12.13 -18.61
N VAL A 26 -13.70 -13.36 -18.25
CA VAL A 26 -14.54 -14.34 -17.55
C VAL A 26 -14.39 -14.11 -16.05
N PHE A 27 -15.19 -13.20 -15.48
CA PHE A 27 -15.22 -12.98 -14.04
C PHE A 27 -16.23 -13.93 -13.37
N PHE A 28 -15.92 -14.49 -12.19
CA PHE A 28 -16.89 -15.31 -11.47
C PHE A 28 -18.04 -14.42 -10.96
N ASP A 29 -19.25 -14.67 -11.45
CA ASP A 29 -20.48 -14.03 -10.94
C ASP A 29 -20.68 -14.28 -9.42
N GLU A 30 -19.99 -15.29 -8.85
CA GLU A 30 -20.05 -15.64 -7.43
C GLU A 30 -19.58 -14.52 -6.49
N TRP A 31 -18.75 -13.59 -6.98
CA TRP A 31 -18.33 -12.44 -6.18
C TRP A 31 -19.48 -11.47 -5.86
N GLU A 32 -20.57 -11.45 -6.62
CA GLU A 32 -21.72 -10.56 -6.33
C GLU A 32 -22.39 -10.93 -5.00
N ASP A 33 -22.44 -12.21 -4.66
CA ASP A 33 -23.12 -12.70 -3.45
C ASP A 33 -22.21 -12.65 -2.21
N ILE A 34 -20.92 -12.38 -2.38
CA ILE A 34 -19.95 -12.38 -1.28
C ILE A 34 -19.93 -11.01 -0.59
N VAL A 35 -20.21 -11.03 0.71
CA VAL A 35 -20.37 -9.82 1.53
C VAL A 35 -19.26 -9.66 2.57
N LEU A 36 -18.91 -10.74 3.26
CA LEU A 36 -18.15 -10.65 4.52
C LEU A 36 -16.65 -10.48 4.34
N GLY A 37 -16.07 -11.00 3.24
CA GLY A 37 -14.64 -10.92 2.96
C GLY A 37 -14.26 -11.74 1.73
N PRO A 38 -13.02 -11.60 1.24
CA PRO A 38 -12.52 -12.37 0.10
C PRO A 38 -12.50 -13.87 0.38
N LYS A 39 -12.88 -14.68 -0.62
CA LYS A 39 -12.71 -16.14 -0.60
C LYS A 39 -11.44 -16.52 -1.36
N VAL A 40 -10.54 -17.23 -0.70
CA VAL A 40 -9.23 -17.61 -1.27
C VAL A 40 -9.37 -18.44 -2.55
N GLN A 41 -10.39 -19.31 -2.62
CA GLN A 41 -10.66 -20.15 -3.78
C GLN A 41 -11.11 -19.38 -5.03
N LEU A 42 -11.55 -18.13 -4.87
CA LEU A 42 -12.04 -17.29 -5.96
C LEU A 42 -11.04 -16.20 -6.36
N LEU A 43 -9.87 -16.15 -5.71
CA LEU A 43 -8.82 -15.20 -6.06
C LEU A 43 -8.42 -15.43 -7.52
N GLN A 44 -8.51 -14.36 -8.31
CA GLN A 44 -8.20 -14.39 -9.72
C GLN A 44 -7.72 -13.02 -10.17
N THR A 45 -6.85 -13.00 -11.16
CA THR A 45 -6.38 -11.75 -11.76
C THR A 45 -7.52 -11.08 -12.53
N VAL A 46 -7.65 -9.76 -12.43
CA VAL A 46 -8.66 -8.98 -13.17
C VAL A 46 -8.03 -7.72 -13.74
N GLY A 47 -8.28 -7.45 -15.01
CA GLY A 47 -7.73 -6.29 -15.72
C GLY A 47 -6.22 -6.32 -15.92
N ILE A 48 -5.55 -7.42 -15.53
CA ILE A 48 -4.11 -7.62 -15.64
C ILE A 48 -3.83 -9.07 -16.00
N ASP A 49 -3.16 -9.26 -17.12
CA ASP A 49 -2.54 -10.54 -17.48
C ASP A 49 -1.10 -10.58 -16.93
N PHE A 50 -0.93 -11.18 -15.75
CA PHE A 50 0.39 -11.28 -15.10
C PHE A 50 1.38 -12.15 -15.87
N GLU A 51 0.91 -13.09 -16.70
CA GLU A 51 1.80 -13.94 -17.52
C GLU A 51 2.44 -13.15 -18.65
N SER A 52 1.72 -12.16 -19.19
CA SER A 52 2.25 -11.25 -20.22
C SER A 52 3.26 -10.22 -19.69
N LEU A 53 3.32 -10.00 -18.38
CA LEU A 53 4.17 -8.98 -17.78
C LEU A 53 5.65 -9.41 -17.80
N PRO A 54 6.58 -8.49 -18.11
CA PRO A 54 8.03 -8.74 -18.01
C PRO A 54 8.45 -9.28 -16.64
N GLN A 55 8.79 -10.56 -16.57
CA GLN A 55 9.18 -11.21 -15.32
C GLN A 55 10.58 -10.82 -14.83
N ASN A 56 11.44 -10.35 -15.75
CA ASN A 56 12.86 -10.08 -15.53
C ASN A 56 13.27 -8.67 -16.04
N ALA A 57 12.37 -7.68 -15.94
CA ALA A 57 12.60 -6.32 -16.47
C ALA A 57 13.94 -5.70 -16.01
N TYR A 58 14.36 -5.99 -14.78
CA TYR A 58 15.57 -5.45 -14.17
C TYR A 58 16.62 -6.50 -13.82
N GLU A 59 16.71 -7.57 -14.62
CA GLU A 59 17.67 -8.65 -14.40
C GLU A 59 19.14 -8.19 -14.47
N SER A 60 19.43 -7.21 -15.34
CA SER A 60 20.75 -6.61 -15.52
C SER A 60 21.22 -5.79 -14.32
N ILE A 61 20.30 -5.30 -13.48
CA ILE A 61 20.66 -4.62 -12.24
C ILE A 61 21.11 -5.67 -11.24
N LYS A 62 22.39 -5.70 -10.91
CA LYS A 62 22.93 -6.59 -9.88
C LYS A 62 23.42 -5.78 -8.69
N ILE A 63 23.09 -6.23 -7.48
CA ILE A 63 23.60 -5.61 -6.26
C ILE A 63 25.00 -6.14 -6.00
N LYS A 64 25.95 -5.23 -5.83
CA LYS A 64 27.30 -5.53 -5.36
C LYS A 64 27.38 -5.31 -3.85
N PRO A 65 28.28 -6.01 -3.14
CA PRO A 65 28.54 -5.76 -1.72
C PRO A 65 28.98 -4.32 -1.42
N THR A 66 29.47 -3.57 -2.42
CA THR A 66 29.85 -2.16 -2.30
C THR A 66 28.68 -1.18 -2.38
N ASP A 67 27.49 -1.64 -2.79
CA ASP A 67 26.33 -0.77 -3.01
C ASP A 67 25.60 -0.39 -1.71
N PHE A 68 25.92 -1.06 -0.61
CA PHE A 68 25.38 -0.77 0.71
C PHE A 68 26.45 -0.95 1.79
N GLU A 69 26.23 -0.30 2.93
CA GLU A 69 27.06 -0.48 4.11
C GLU A 69 26.26 -1.24 5.17
N LEU A 70 26.80 -2.35 5.65
CA LEU A 70 26.23 -3.08 6.78
C LEU A 70 26.68 -2.42 8.09
N LEU A 71 25.73 -1.86 8.82
CA LEU A 71 26.01 -1.17 10.08
C LEU A 71 26.02 -2.17 11.25
N GLN A 72 26.86 -1.88 12.24
CA GLN A 72 26.75 -2.52 13.56
C GLN A 72 25.43 -2.12 14.23
N GLU A 73 24.90 -3.00 15.07
CA GLU A 73 23.61 -2.81 15.76
C GLU A 73 23.53 -1.47 16.51
N ASN A 74 24.60 -1.07 17.20
CA ASN A 74 24.64 0.19 17.95
C ASN A 74 24.49 1.43 17.04
N ALA A 75 25.13 1.41 15.87
CA ALA A 75 25.02 2.49 14.89
C ALA A 75 23.66 2.45 14.18
N GLY A 76 23.19 1.26 13.81
CA GLY A 76 21.90 1.05 13.17
C GLY A 76 20.71 1.50 14.02
N LYS A 77 20.75 1.24 15.34
CA LYS A 77 19.72 1.68 16.29
C LYS A 77 19.48 3.19 16.31
N THR A 78 20.45 4.01 15.91
CA THR A 78 20.27 5.48 15.82
C THR A 78 19.30 5.94 14.72
N TYR A 79 19.03 5.07 13.74
CA TYR A 79 18.10 5.32 12.64
C TYR A 79 16.67 4.88 12.96
N LEU A 80 16.50 4.01 13.97
CA LEU A 80 15.19 3.54 14.39
C LEU A 80 14.36 4.68 15.02
N PRO A 81 13.03 4.51 15.08
CA PRO A 81 12.16 5.42 15.83
C PRO A 81 12.62 5.60 17.28
N HIS A 82 12.24 6.71 17.90
CA HIS A 82 12.60 6.99 19.29
C HIS A 82 12.15 5.85 20.20
N SER A 83 12.96 5.53 21.22
CA SER A 83 12.62 4.50 22.18
C SER A 83 11.33 4.87 22.90
N GLN A 84 10.35 3.97 22.84
CA GLN A 84 9.07 4.14 23.52
C GLN A 84 8.87 3.04 24.57
N ASN A 85 8.06 3.35 25.59
CA ASN A 85 7.61 2.32 26.51
C ASN A 85 6.79 1.27 25.73
N PRO A 86 6.80 -0.01 26.16
CA PRO A 86 5.92 -1.02 25.59
C PRO A 86 4.48 -0.52 25.50
N THR A 87 3.85 -0.80 24.37
CA THR A 87 2.50 -0.34 24.10
C THR A 87 1.50 -1.32 24.69
N SER A 88 0.60 -0.82 25.53
CA SER A 88 -0.43 -1.63 26.16
C SER A 88 -1.63 -1.77 25.22
N ILE A 89 -2.02 -3.00 24.91
CA ILE A 89 -3.18 -3.29 24.07
C ILE A 89 -4.18 -4.22 24.76
N ILE A 90 -5.46 -4.06 24.43
CA ILE A 90 -6.54 -4.99 24.79
C ILE A 90 -7.22 -5.45 23.50
N ILE A 91 -7.39 -6.76 23.32
CA ILE A 91 -8.12 -7.32 22.18
C ILE A 91 -9.38 -8.02 22.70
N GLY A 92 -10.54 -7.57 22.26
CA GLY A 92 -11.81 -8.11 22.75
C GLY A 92 -11.96 -7.91 24.26
N ASN A 93 -12.09 -9.01 25.00
CA ASN A 93 -12.28 -9.02 26.46
C ASN A 93 -11.01 -9.47 27.22
N SER A 94 -9.85 -9.47 26.56
CA SER A 94 -8.59 -9.87 27.17
C SER A 94 -8.13 -8.89 28.26
N THR A 95 -7.20 -9.32 29.10
CA THR A 95 -6.44 -8.38 29.95
C THR A 95 -5.47 -7.57 29.09
N PRO A 96 -5.01 -6.39 29.56
CA PRO A 96 -4.00 -5.60 28.85
C PRO A 96 -2.71 -6.40 28.65
N VAL A 97 -2.21 -6.43 27.42
CA VAL A 97 -0.94 -7.06 27.03
C VAL A 97 0.03 -5.96 26.59
N GLN A 98 1.29 -6.05 27.01
CA GLN A 98 2.34 -5.12 26.61
C GLN A 98 3.10 -5.67 25.40
N ILE A 99 3.24 -4.86 24.36
CA ILE A 99 4.04 -5.19 23.17
C ILE A 99 5.24 -4.25 23.13
N PRO A 100 6.47 -4.74 23.36
CA PRO A 100 7.68 -3.95 23.19
C PRO A 100 7.84 -3.46 21.75
N GLN A 101 8.65 -2.41 21.56
CA GLN A 101 8.99 -1.92 20.23
C GLN A 101 9.72 -3.02 19.43
N PHE A 102 9.37 -3.14 18.15
CA PHE A 102 9.85 -4.16 17.20
C PHE A 102 9.44 -5.60 17.49
N GLU A 103 8.52 -5.80 18.43
CA GLU A 103 7.91 -7.11 18.73
C GLU A 103 6.52 -7.24 18.11
N THR A 104 6.02 -8.49 18.10
CA THR A 104 4.71 -8.81 17.53
C THR A 104 3.81 -9.55 18.51
N TYR A 105 2.50 -9.41 18.29
CA TYR A 105 1.48 -10.10 19.07
C TYR A 105 0.44 -10.75 18.16
N SER A 106 0.21 -12.03 18.37
CA SER A 106 -0.76 -12.82 17.61
C SER A 106 -2.19 -12.53 18.01
N ILE A 107 -3.01 -12.07 17.06
CA ILE A 107 -4.44 -11.75 17.28
C ILE A 107 -5.25 -13.02 17.56
N HIS A 108 -4.88 -14.12 16.91
CA HIS A 108 -5.57 -15.41 17.03
C HIS A 108 -5.50 -16.02 18.45
N LYS A 109 -4.63 -15.52 19.34
CA LYS A 109 -4.60 -15.92 20.76
C LYS A 109 -5.88 -15.51 21.49
N GLU A 110 -6.38 -14.31 21.21
CA GLU A 110 -7.60 -13.77 21.83
C GLU A 110 -8.84 -13.96 20.95
N LEU A 111 -8.64 -14.03 19.63
CA LEU A 111 -9.71 -14.19 18.63
C LEU A 111 -9.43 -15.39 17.71
N PRO A 112 -9.78 -16.63 18.10
CA PRO A 112 -9.37 -17.85 17.39
C PRO A 112 -9.81 -17.94 15.92
N LYS A 113 -10.85 -17.19 15.52
CA LYS A 113 -11.34 -17.15 14.13
C LYS A 113 -10.62 -16.11 13.25
N LYS A 114 -9.68 -15.35 13.81
CA LYS A 114 -8.98 -14.26 13.12
C LYS A 114 -7.49 -14.53 13.07
N LEU A 115 -7.01 -14.89 11.89
CA LEU A 115 -5.59 -15.00 11.58
C LEU A 115 -4.98 -13.63 11.37
N GLY A 116 -4.00 -13.27 12.19
CA GLY A 116 -3.29 -12.01 12.06
C GLY A 116 -2.40 -11.70 13.25
N HIS A 117 -1.64 -10.63 13.10
CA HIS A 117 -0.66 -10.14 14.06
C HIS A 117 -0.74 -8.62 14.17
N ILE A 118 -0.36 -8.11 15.34
CA ILE A 118 -0.08 -6.68 15.57
C ILE A 118 1.43 -6.55 15.73
N LEU A 119 2.04 -5.67 14.95
CA LEU A 119 3.46 -5.38 14.96
C LEU A 119 3.65 -3.99 15.55
N ASN A 120 4.54 -3.85 16.53
CA ASN A 120 4.91 -2.55 17.06
C ASN A 120 6.14 -2.03 16.29
N VAL A 121 5.91 -1.18 15.30
CA VAL A 121 7.00 -0.58 14.51
C VAL A 121 7.60 0.65 15.17
N GLY A 122 6.96 1.20 16.21
CA GLY A 122 7.50 2.23 17.08
C GLY A 122 7.48 3.68 16.59
N GLY A 123 7.00 3.95 15.37
CA GLY A 123 6.89 5.31 14.81
C GLY A 123 5.65 5.47 13.93
N SER A 124 5.19 6.70 13.68
CA SER A 124 3.97 6.94 12.88
C SER A 124 4.11 6.38 11.47
N VAL A 125 3.15 5.55 11.05
CA VAL A 125 3.19 4.84 9.76
C VAL A 125 2.67 5.71 8.63
N TRP A 126 3.59 6.45 8.00
CA TRP A 126 3.27 7.31 6.86
C TRP A 126 3.53 6.67 5.51
N ALA A 127 4.33 5.62 5.43
CA ALA A 127 4.71 4.95 4.19
C ALA A 127 4.65 3.43 4.42
N MET A 128 3.90 2.71 3.59
CA MET A 128 3.69 1.27 3.77
C MET A 128 3.30 0.62 2.45
N ASP A 129 4.00 -0.46 2.09
CA ASP A 129 3.71 -1.25 0.90
C ASP A 129 4.27 -2.68 0.99
N TRP A 130 3.60 -3.63 0.35
CA TRP A 130 4.01 -5.02 0.29
C TRP A 130 5.00 -5.26 -0.85
N CYS A 131 6.00 -6.10 -0.62
CA CYS A 131 6.90 -6.55 -1.67
C CYS A 131 6.17 -7.50 -2.63
N PRO A 132 6.17 -7.23 -3.95
CA PRO A 132 5.54 -8.09 -4.92
C PRO A 132 6.44 -9.27 -5.35
N ASN A 133 5.81 -10.25 -5.98
CA ASN A 133 6.37 -11.46 -6.59
C ASN A 133 7.33 -12.26 -5.70
N VAL A 134 7.00 -12.42 -4.43
CA VAL A 134 7.82 -13.23 -3.52
C VAL A 134 7.71 -14.71 -3.91
N SER A 135 8.87 -15.36 -4.12
CA SER A 135 8.97 -16.75 -4.63
C SER A 135 8.30 -17.79 -3.72
N PHE A 136 8.28 -17.55 -2.41
CA PHE A 136 7.69 -18.46 -1.44
C PHE A 136 6.23 -18.14 -1.18
N GLU A 137 5.41 -19.19 -1.12
CA GLU A 137 3.96 -19.05 -0.93
C GLU A 137 3.59 -18.42 0.41
N ARG A 138 4.40 -18.69 1.43
CA ARG A 138 4.16 -18.33 2.84
C ARG A 138 4.88 -17.05 3.24
N GLU A 139 6.15 -16.92 2.87
CA GLU A 139 6.97 -15.77 3.28
C GLU A 139 6.61 -14.54 2.44
N GLN A 140 6.20 -13.47 3.11
CA GLN A 140 5.86 -12.19 2.50
C GLN A 140 6.68 -11.09 3.18
N TYR A 141 6.98 -10.02 2.45
CA TYR A 141 7.76 -8.90 2.96
C TYR A 141 6.95 -7.62 2.93
N LEU A 142 6.97 -6.88 4.03
CA LEU A 142 6.28 -5.60 4.18
C LEU A 142 7.30 -4.51 4.48
N ALA A 143 7.30 -3.45 3.66
CA ALA A 143 8.05 -2.24 3.94
C ALA A 143 7.19 -1.26 4.74
N VAL A 144 7.75 -0.72 5.83
CA VAL A 144 7.10 0.26 6.71
C VAL A 144 8.07 1.41 6.97
N GLY A 145 7.62 2.64 6.75
CA GLY A 145 8.38 3.86 7.02
C GLY A 145 7.48 4.98 7.49
N GLY A 146 8.10 6.08 7.90
CA GLY A 146 7.37 7.28 8.32
C GLY A 146 8.19 8.19 9.22
N TYR A 147 7.61 8.54 10.35
CA TYR A 147 8.20 9.45 11.34
C TYR A 147 8.90 8.69 12.46
N LYS A 148 9.89 9.33 13.07
CA LYS A 148 10.64 8.75 14.19
C LYS A 148 9.85 8.83 15.49
N SER A 149 8.94 9.78 15.60
CA SER A 149 7.96 9.84 16.68
C SER A 149 6.56 9.45 16.20
N THR A 150 5.64 9.33 17.15
CA THR A 150 4.22 9.09 16.90
C THR A 150 3.48 10.42 16.77
N ILE A 151 3.27 11.14 17.87
CA ILE A 151 2.45 12.38 17.91
C ILE A 151 3.26 13.68 18.00
N ASP A 152 4.47 13.65 18.57
CA ASP A 152 5.21 14.88 18.90
C ASP A 152 5.88 15.53 17.67
N GLU A 153 5.87 14.85 16.53
CA GLU A 153 6.57 15.27 15.33
C GLU A 153 5.59 15.86 14.30
N HIS A 154 5.79 17.14 13.96
CA HIS A 154 4.98 17.88 13.00
C HIS A 154 5.86 18.56 11.97
N HIS A 155 5.55 18.34 10.69
CA HIS A 155 6.28 18.90 9.56
C HIS A 155 5.39 19.81 8.73
N THR A 156 5.90 21.00 8.40
CA THR A 156 5.22 21.91 7.49
C THR A 156 5.27 21.37 6.07
N ILE A 157 4.12 21.27 5.41
CA ILE A 157 4.05 20.81 4.01
C ILE A 157 4.84 21.77 3.12
N GLY A 158 5.75 21.23 2.31
CA GLY A 158 6.59 22.01 1.40
C GLY A 158 7.89 22.53 2.02
N GLN A 159 8.11 22.32 3.32
CA GLN A 159 9.40 22.61 3.96
C GLN A 159 10.32 21.40 3.86
N ARG A 160 11.44 21.56 3.15
CA ARG A 160 12.45 20.51 3.02
C ARG A 160 13.16 20.27 4.35
N GLN A 161 13.32 19.01 4.69
CA GLN A 161 14.21 18.58 5.75
C GLN A 161 15.67 18.57 5.27
N ARG A 162 16.59 18.53 6.24
CA ARG A 162 18.03 18.50 5.97
C ARG A 162 18.49 17.08 5.62
N ASP A 163 19.58 16.99 4.85
CA ASP A 163 20.20 15.74 4.40
C ASP A 163 21.18 15.15 5.44
N ASP A 164 20.90 15.35 6.72
CA ASP A 164 21.66 14.85 7.87
C ASP A 164 20.74 14.24 8.95
N LEU A 165 19.48 13.98 8.59
CA LEU A 165 18.46 13.46 9.50
C LEU A 165 18.30 11.96 9.30
N ASN A 166 18.88 11.20 10.23
CA ASN A 166 18.76 9.75 10.26
C ASN A 166 17.29 9.33 10.35
N ASN A 167 16.88 8.37 9.53
CA ASN A 167 15.62 7.66 9.65
C ASN A 167 15.74 6.26 9.01
N SER A 168 14.68 5.46 9.14
CA SER A 168 14.68 4.09 8.67
C SER A 168 13.40 3.66 7.98
N ILE A 169 13.55 2.67 7.11
CA ILE A 169 12.45 1.89 6.55
C ILE A 169 12.65 0.46 7.03
N GLN A 170 11.65 -0.05 7.74
CA GLN A 170 11.65 -1.39 8.30
C GLN A 170 11.09 -2.37 7.28
N ILE A 171 11.79 -3.49 7.08
CA ILE A 171 11.35 -4.61 6.25
C ILE A 171 11.00 -5.77 7.17
N TRP A 172 9.70 -6.02 7.27
CA TRP A 172 9.13 -7.08 8.10
C TRP A 172 8.90 -8.33 7.27
N LYS A 173 9.32 -9.49 7.80
CA LYS A 173 9.00 -10.80 7.24
C LYS A 173 7.75 -11.32 7.93
N ILE A 174 6.73 -11.66 7.14
CA ILE A 174 5.41 -12.07 7.60
C ILE A 174 5.08 -13.42 6.96
N ASP A 175 4.73 -14.41 7.78
CA ASP A 175 4.14 -15.64 7.28
C ASP A 175 2.64 -15.43 7.03
N CYS A 176 2.23 -15.58 5.78
CA CYS A 176 0.85 -15.44 5.33
C CYS A 176 0.12 -16.79 5.19
N SER A 177 0.55 -17.82 5.91
CA SER A 177 -0.15 -19.11 6.02
C SER A 177 -1.60 -18.92 6.50
N LEU A 178 -2.53 -19.65 5.86
CA LEU A 178 -3.94 -19.62 6.22
C LEU A 178 -4.30 -20.59 7.36
N ASP A 179 -3.34 -21.38 7.82
CA ASP A 179 -3.51 -22.34 8.91
C ASP A 179 -2.82 -21.84 10.18
N ILE A 180 -3.59 -21.71 11.28
CA ILE A 180 -3.12 -21.13 12.55
C ILE A 180 -1.96 -21.95 13.15
N THR A 181 -1.98 -23.27 12.97
CA THR A 181 -0.97 -24.18 13.56
C THR A 181 0.41 -24.03 12.95
N ASP A 182 0.46 -23.51 11.72
CA ASP A 182 1.66 -23.43 10.91
C ASP A 182 2.24 -22.02 10.86
N ALA A 183 1.51 -21.01 11.34
CA ALA A 183 1.85 -19.60 11.16
C ALA A 183 3.00 -19.18 12.08
N GLU A 184 4.15 -18.85 11.49
CA GLU A 184 5.27 -18.25 12.21
C GLU A 184 4.97 -16.79 12.61
N SER A 185 5.46 -16.37 13.78
CA SER A 185 5.33 -14.97 14.21
C SER A 185 6.16 -14.05 13.29
N PRO A 186 5.57 -12.94 12.80
CA PRO A 186 6.32 -11.97 12.03
C PRO A 186 7.46 -11.35 12.85
N HIS A 187 8.55 -10.99 12.17
CA HIS A 187 9.71 -10.35 12.78
C HIS A 187 10.35 -9.34 11.82
N LEU A 188 11.12 -8.43 12.41
CA LEU A 188 11.90 -7.43 11.69
C LEU A 188 13.15 -8.08 11.09
N ASP A 189 13.18 -8.26 9.76
CA ASP A 189 14.26 -8.97 9.08
C ASP A 189 15.39 -8.00 8.68
N MET A 190 15.04 -6.77 8.27
CA MET A 190 16.01 -5.77 7.83
C MET A 190 15.50 -4.34 8.09
N VAL A 191 16.44 -3.43 8.36
CA VAL A 191 16.24 -2.00 8.57
C VAL A 191 17.10 -1.26 7.54
N LEU A 192 16.45 -0.52 6.65
CA LEU A 192 17.11 0.32 5.66
C LEU A 192 17.36 1.70 6.27
N CYS A 193 18.61 2.01 6.56
CA CYS A 193 19.05 3.26 7.18
C CYS A 193 19.34 4.32 6.12
N HIS A 194 18.83 5.55 6.32
CA HIS A 194 19.07 6.68 5.42
C HIS A 194 19.11 8.03 6.16
N ASP A 195 19.67 9.05 5.52
CA ASP A 195 19.93 10.37 6.12
C ASP A 195 18.98 11.47 5.58
N PHE A 196 17.98 11.07 4.79
CA PHE A 196 17.09 11.99 4.05
C PHE A 196 15.81 12.40 4.81
N GLY A 197 15.78 12.22 6.14
CA GLY A 197 14.64 12.59 6.97
C GLY A 197 13.45 11.62 6.88
N CYS A 198 12.22 12.12 6.94
CA CYS A 198 10.99 11.31 6.96
C CYS A 198 10.70 10.59 5.65
N ALA A 199 10.06 9.42 5.71
CA ALA A 199 9.51 8.78 4.51
C ALA A 199 8.01 9.12 4.38
N PHE A 200 7.65 9.99 3.44
CA PHE A 200 6.25 10.41 3.25
C PHE A 200 5.42 9.39 2.48
N ASP A 201 6.06 8.71 1.52
CA ASP A 201 5.45 7.69 0.71
C ASP A 201 6.50 6.71 0.20
N LEU A 202 6.09 5.48 -0.07
CA LEU A 202 6.94 4.46 -0.68
C LEU A 202 6.07 3.52 -1.50
N GLN A 203 6.65 2.95 -2.56
CA GLN A 203 6.02 1.91 -3.33
C GLN A 203 7.06 1.00 -3.99
N TRP A 204 6.81 -0.30 -3.97
CA TRP A 204 7.62 -1.29 -4.69
C TRP A 204 7.32 -1.26 -6.19
N CYS A 205 8.34 -1.53 -7.00
CA CYS A 205 8.16 -1.84 -8.42
C CYS A 205 7.28 -3.09 -8.54
N PRO A 206 6.12 -3.02 -9.21
CA PRO A 206 5.07 -4.04 -9.10
C PRO A 206 5.45 -5.40 -9.68
N TYR A 207 6.36 -5.45 -10.66
CA TYR A 207 6.84 -6.68 -11.27
C TYR A 207 8.22 -6.50 -11.90
N GLY A 208 8.86 -7.61 -12.29
CA GLY A 208 10.10 -7.60 -13.06
C GLY A 208 11.37 -7.19 -12.31
N ALA A 209 11.27 -6.87 -11.01
CA ALA A 209 12.37 -6.29 -10.22
C ALA A 209 13.06 -7.26 -9.24
N TYR A 210 12.53 -8.48 -9.09
CA TYR A 210 13.02 -9.47 -8.13
C TYR A 210 13.85 -10.54 -8.83
N ASP A 211 14.87 -11.09 -8.13
CA ASP A 211 15.68 -12.17 -8.69
C ASP A 211 15.14 -13.54 -8.24
N LYS A 212 14.89 -14.44 -9.20
CA LYS A 212 14.33 -15.78 -8.93
C LYS A 212 15.35 -16.76 -8.35
N MET A 213 16.63 -16.66 -8.73
CA MET A 213 17.66 -17.59 -8.31
C MET A 213 18.11 -17.32 -6.87
N GLU A 214 18.17 -18.37 -6.06
CA GLU A 214 18.61 -18.31 -4.66
C GLU A 214 20.13 -18.52 -4.49
N ASP A 215 20.75 -19.21 -5.46
CA ASP A 215 22.06 -19.87 -5.24
C ASP A 215 23.17 -19.54 -6.25
N ALA A 216 22.95 -18.63 -7.21
CA ALA A 216 24.04 -18.21 -8.09
C ALA A 216 24.82 -17.04 -7.46
N ILE A 217 25.68 -17.36 -6.48
CA ILE A 217 26.92 -16.58 -6.36
C ILE A 217 27.73 -17.05 -7.56
N ASP A 218 27.65 -16.33 -8.68
CA ASP A 218 28.52 -16.60 -9.81
C ASP A 218 29.96 -16.58 -9.28
N GLN A 219 30.65 -17.72 -9.39
CA GLN A 219 31.97 -17.94 -8.78
C GLN A 219 33.06 -16.99 -9.31
N GLN A 220 32.70 -16.13 -10.27
CA GLN A 220 33.55 -15.09 -10.86
C GLN A 220 33.13 -13.65 -10.50
N ASN A 221 31.90 -13.40 -10.01
CA ASN A 221 31.43 -12.09 -9.57
C ASN A 221 30.44 -12.23 -8.39
N ILE A 222 30.79 -11.67 -7.21
CA ILE A 222 29.96 -11.73 -5.99
C ILE A 222 28.77 -10.77 -6.14
N PHE A 223 27.66 -11.23 -6.72
CA PHE A 223 26.40 -10.48 -6.77
C PHE A 223 25.42 -11.00 -5.71
N ILE A 224 24.66 -10.08 -5.12
CA ILE A 224 23.61 -10.40 -4.15
C ILE A 224 22.25 -10.35 -4.85
N PRO A 225 21.44 -11.42 -4.77
CA PRO A 225 20.09 -11.41 -5.32
C PRO A 225 19.21 -10.31 -4.74
N LYS A 226 18.43 -9.66 -5.59
CA LYS A 226 17.47 -8.61 -5.23
C LYS A 226 16.16 -9.21 -4.70
N LEU A 227 15.68 -8.65 -3.59
CA LEU A 227 14.30 -8.82 -3.11
C LEU A 227 13.33 -8.07 -4.04
N GLY A 228 13.69 -6.86 -4.44
CA GLY A 228 12.91 -6.02 -5.36
C GLY A 228 13.52 -4.64 -5.49
N ILE A 229 12.86 -3.76 -6.27
CA ILE A 229 13.22 -2.34 -6.37
C ILE A 229 12.12 -1.53 -5.68
N ILE A 230 12.51 -0.59 -4.83
CA ILE A 230 11.61 0.30 -4.11
C ILE A 230 11.87 1.75 -4.46
N ALA A 231 10.81 2.54 -4.58
CA ALA A 231 10.89 3.98 -4.69
C ALA A 231 10.35 4.63 -3.41
N ILE A 232 11.08 5.61 -2.89
CA ILE A 232 10.78 6.23 -1.59
C ILE A 232 10.81 7.75 -1.74
N SER A 233 9.76 8.41 -1.27
CA SER A 233 9.65 9.86 -1.18
C SER A 233 10.14 10.33 0.19
N PHE A 234 11.22 11.11 0.20
CA PHE A 234 11.91 11.52 1.42
C PHE A 234 11.56 12.94 1.90
N GLY A 235 11.93 13.23 3.14
CA GLY A 235 11.73 14.48 3.87
C GLY A 235 12.41 15.69 3.25
N ASN A 236 13.56 15.47 2.61
CA ASN A 236 14.28 16.49 1.84
C ASN A 236 13.60 16.84 0.50
N GLY A 237 12.53 16.11 0.12
CA GLY A 237 11.77 16.32 -1.10
C GLY A 237 12.33 15.62 -2.35
N SER A 238 13.31 14.74 -2.20
CA SER A 238 13.78 13.85 -3.27
C SER A 238 13.01 12.53 -3.28
N ILE A 239 13.06 11.82 -4.40
CA ILE A 239 12.69 10.42 -4.49
C ILE A 239 13.94 9.60 -4.81
N GLY A 240 14.23 8.61 -3.98
CA GLY A 240 15.30 7.65 -4.23
C GLY A 240 14.75 6.30 -4.69
N ILE A 241 15.41 5.70 -5.67
CA ILE A 241 15.16 4.36 -6.18
C ILE A 241 16.29 3.45 -5.70
N TYR A 242 15.94 2.35 -5.03
CA TYR A 242 16.91 1.42 -4.45
C TYR A 242 16.60 -0.01 -4.85
N ALA A 243 17.64 -0.76 -5.21
CA ALA A 243 17.58 -2.22 -5.28
C ALA A 243 17.79 -2.77 -3.87
N ILE A 244 16.80 -3.49 -3.35
CA ILE A 244 16.84 -4.04 -2.00
C ILE A 244 17.37 -5.48 -2.08
N PRO A 245 18.45 -5.83 -1.36
CA PRO A 245 19.00 -7.19 -1.34
C PRO A 245 18.10 -8.17 -0.56
N LYS A 246 18.17 -9.45 -0.91
CA LYS A 246 17.53 -10.51 -0.11
C LYS A 246 18.24 -10.66 1.25
N PRO A 247 17.52 -10.55 2.39
CA PRO A 247 18.10 -10.67 3.73
C PRO A 247 18.88 -11.97 3.93
N LYS A 248 18.33 -13.12 3.48
CA LYS A 248 18.98 -14.44 3.58
C LYS A 248 20.38 -14.47 2.95
N ASN A 249 20.57 -13.80 1.81
CA ASN A 249 21.86 -13.79 1.10
C ASN A 249 22.89 -12.88 1.77
N ILE A 250 22.45 -11.76 2.36
CA ILE A 250 23.34 -10.93 3.21
C ILE A 250 23.81 -11.75 4.41
N ARG A 251 22.90 -12.46 5.09
CA ARG A 251 23.26 -13.29 6.25
C ARG A 251 24.29 -14.36 5.89
N LYS A 252 24.11 -15.05 4.75
CA LYS A 252 25.08 -16.03 4.23
C LYS A 252 26.43 -15.37 3.92
N LEU A 253 26.45 -14.19 3.31
CA LEU A 253 27.70 -13.51 2.92
C LEU A 253 28.52 -13.04 4.14
N PHE A 254 27.85 -12.57 5.20
CA PHE A 254 28.48 -12.03 6.40
C PHE A 254 28.50 -13.01 7.59
N ASN A 255 28.09 -14.28 7.40
CA ASN A 255 28.01 -15.32 8.45
C ASN A 255 27.20 -14.90 9.68
N LEU A 256 26.04 -14.26 9.46
CA LEU A 256 25.16 -13.77 10.52
C LEU A 256 24.08 -14.79 10.89
N SER A 257 23.52 -14.62 12.09
CA SER A 257 22.42 -15.45 12.57
C SER A 257 21.15 -15.25 11.72
N PRO A 258 20.26 -16.25 11.60
CA PRO A 258 19.07 -16.16 10.75
C PRO A 258 17.98 -15.18 11.26
N CYS A 259 17.99 -14.86 12.56
CA CYS A 259 16.87 -14.14 13.20
C CYS A 259 17.18 -12.70 13.62
N GLU A 260 18.42 -12.23 13.46
CA GLU A 260 18.85 -10.90 13.92
C GLU A 260 18.52 -9.81 12.90
N ALA A 261 17.92 -8.68 13.29
CA ALA A 261 17.60 -7.62 12.33
C ALA A 261 18.86 -7.06 11.65
N LEU A 262 18.90 -7.05 10.31
CA LEU A 262 20.01 -6.48 9.55
C LEU A 262 19.91 -4.96 9.45
N PHE A 263 20.98 -4.22 9.71
CA PHE A 263 21.02 -2.76 9.51
C PHE A 263 21.80 -2.42 8.24
N VAL A 264 21.10 -2.03 7.18
CA VAL A 264 21.67 -1.77 5.86
C VAL A 264 21.54 -0.28 5.55
N LYS A 265 22.66 0.44 5.49
CA LYS A 265 22.68 1.85 5.07
C LYS A 265 22.60 1.96 3.55
N LEU A 266 21.62 2.73 3.09
CA LEU A 266 21.37 3.02 1.69
C LEU A 266 22.35 4.07 1.17
N THR A 267 23.56 3.65 0.79
CA THR A 267 24.62 4.55 0.31
C THR A 267 24.57 4.79 -1.20
N ASN A 268 24.28 3.76 -2.00
CA ASN A 268 24.27 3.85 -3.46
C ASN A 268 22.84 3.68 -4.04
N PRO A 269 22.09 4.77 -4.27
CA PRO A 269 20.81 4.69 -4.98
C PRO A 269 21.01 4.24 -6.44
N LEU A 270 20.05 3.49 -6.97
CA LEU A 270 19.98 3.25 -8.40
C LEU A 270 19.83 4.58 -9.14
N TYR A 271 18.95 5.44 -8.64
CA TYR A 271 18.79 6.80 -9.10
C TYR A 271 18.07 7.63 -8.03
N THR A 272 18.43 8.92 -7.91
CA THR A 272 17.73 9.87 -7.04
C THR A 272 17.34 11.06 -7.88
N PHE A 273 16.06 11.38 -7.90
CA PHE A 273 15.54 12.55 -8.60
C PHE A 273 14.95 13.55 -7.61
N SER A 274 15.12 14.82 -7.94
CA SER A 274 14.57 15.94 -7.19
C SER A 274 14.26 17.08 -8.15
N LEU A 275 13.25 17.87 -7.82
CA LEU A 275 12.89 19.07 -8.57
C LEU A 275 13.35 20.31 -7.79
N PRO A 276 13.76 21.40 -8.44
CA PRO A 276 14.16 22.62 -7.75
C PRO A 276 12.94 23.30 -7.09
N ASN A 277 13.12 23.86 -5.88
CA ASN A 277 12.12 24.66 -5.16
C ASN A 277 10.77 23.98 -4.85
N VAL A 278 10.62 22.68 -5.12
CA VAL A 278 9.41 21.91 -4.82
C VAL A 278 9.75 20.52 -4.30
N MET A 279 8.94 19.97 -3.40
CA MET A 279 9.16 18.61 -2.89
C MET A 279 8.36 17.61 -3.70
N CYS A 280 9.02 16.52 -4.12
CA CYS A 280 8.33 15.29 -4.53
C CYS A 280 7.73 14.67 -3.27
N TRP A 281 6.42 14.46 -3.26
CA TRP A 281 5.65 14.18 -2.04
C TRP A 281 4.97 12.81 -2.04
N THR A 282 4.46 12.37 -3.18
CA THR A 282 3.90 11.02 -3.36
C THR A 282 4.67 10.25 -4.43
N VAL A 283 4.56 8.93 -4.43
CA VAL A 283 5.18 8.09 -5.46
C VAL A 283 4.19 7.07 -6.00
N SER A 284 4.15 6.92 -7.33
CA SER A 284 3.32 5.91 -7.98
C SER A 284 4.03 5.27 -9.18
N TRP A 285 4.24 3.95 -9.13
CA TRP A 285 4.77 3.14 -10.22
C TRP A 285 3.70 2.88 -11.29
N GLY A 286 4.03 3.28 -12.53
CA GLY A 286 3.27 2.99 -13.74
C GLY A 286 3.87 1.78 -14.42
N GLY A 287 3.48 0.59 -13.95
CA GLY A 287 4.16 -0.66 -14.30
C GLY A 287 5.61 -0.66 -13.81
N HIS A 288 6.50 -1.33 -14.52
CA HIS A 288 7.94 -1.27 -14.25
C HIS A 288 8.60 -0.02 -14.84
N ARG A 289 8.09 0.52 -15.95
CA ARG A 289 8.82 1.52 -16.74
C ARG A 289 8.74 2.95 -16.21
N LYS A 290 7.57 3.38 -15.70
CA LYS A 290 7.32 4.79 -15.36
C LYS A 290 7.16 4.98 -13.87
N ILE A 291 7.54 6.16 -13.40
CA ILE A 291 7.20 6.64 -12.06
C ILE A 291 6.55 8.01 -12.17
N ALA A 292 5.48 8.23 -11.41
CA ALA A 292 4.85 9.53 -11.26
C ALA A 292 4.99 10.01 -9.81
N THR A 293 5.21 11.31 -9.64
CA THR A 293 5.16 11.97 -8.33
C THR A 293 4.18 13.13 -8.36
N GLY A 294 3.43 13.28 -7.27
CA GLY A 294 2.71 14.48 -6.95
C GLY A 294 3.62 15.40 -6.13
N CYS A 295 3.65 16.69 -6.49
CA CYS A 295 4.49 17.68 -5.85
C CYS A 295 3.72 18.54 -4.83
N THR A 296 4.42 19.10 -3.85
CA THR A 296 3.81 19.96 -2.81
C THR A 296 3.25 21.26 -3.34
N ASN A 297 3.74 21.74 -4.49
CA ASN A 297 3.17 22.92 -5.11
C ASN A 297 1.86 22.59 -5.84
N GLY A 298 1.59 21.35 -6.27
CA GLY A 298 0.45 20.93 -7.10
C GLY A 298 0.79 20.43 -8.51
N ASP A 299 2.07 20.35 -8.84
CA ASP A 299 2.53 19.79 -10.12
C ASP A 299 2.62 18.26 -10.05
N ILE A 300 2.58 17.63 -11.22
CA ILE A 300 2.87 16.20 -11.39
C ILE A 300 4.07 16.09 -12.31
N ALA A 301 5.01 15.22 -11.94
CA ALA A 301 6.17 14.91 -12.74
C ALA A 301 6.26 13.40 -13.00
N ILE A 302 6.66 13.01 -14.21
CA ILE A 302 6.74 11.63 -14.67
C ILE A 302 8.13 11.37 -15.25
N TRP A 303 8.77 10.27 -14.85
CA TRP A 303 10.07 9.84 -15.38
C TRP A 303 9.99 8.44 -15.98
N ASN A 304 10.85 8.18 -16.97
CA ASN A 304 11.10 6.85 -17.50
C ASN A 304 12.24 6.19 -16.73
N ILE A 305 11.91 5.34 -15.77
CA ILE A 305 12.90 4.67 -14.94
C ILE A 305 13.64 3.58 -15.71
N GLU A 306 12.97 2.89 -16.65
CA GLU A 306 13.63 1.89 -17.48
C GLU A 306 14.77 2.51 -18.31
N GLU A 307 14.52 3.61 -19.02
CA GLU A 307 15.54 4.29 -19.82
C GLU A 307 16.71 4.81 -18.97
N ILE A 308 16.41 5.44 -17.83
CA ILE A 308 17.44 5.95 -16.90
C ILE A 308 18.34 4.81 -16.41
N LEU A 309 17.75 3.67 -16.06
CA LEU A 309 18.51 2.53 -15.53
C LEU A 309 19.30 1.80 -16.62
N ILE A 310 18.74 1.67 -17.84
CA ILE A 310 19.45 1.10 -19.00
C ILE A 310 20.67 1.96 -19.35
N GLU A 311 20.54 3.29 -19.32
CA GLU A 311 21.68 4.19 -19.57
C GLU A 311 22.78 3.99 -18.53
N LYS A 312 22.42 3.96 -17.24
CA LYS A 312 23.38 3.70 -16.14
C LYS A 312 24.14 2.40 -16.35
N ILE A 313 23.46 1.34 -16.79
CA ILE A 313 24.09 0.03 -17.05
C ILE A 313 25.01 0.09 -18.27
N THR A 314 24.55 0.71 -19.36
CA THR A 314 25.27 0.72 -20.64
C THR A 314 26.52 1.60 -20.60
N GLN A 315 26.42 2.76 -19.96
CA GLN A 315 27.50 3.76 -19.93
C GLN A 315 28.29 3.76 -18.61
N GLY A 316 27.83 3.02 -17.60
CA GLY A 316 28.41 3.00 -16.25
C GLY A 316 28.06 4.22 -15.39
N GLU A 317 27.76 5.36 -16.01
CA GLU A 317 27.30 6.60 -15.38
C GLU A 317 26.11 7.17 -16.15
N ILE A 318 25.24 7.87 -15.44
CA ILE A 318 24.14 8.61 -16.06
C ILE A 318 24.69 9.98 -16.46
N ARG A 319 24.83 10.23 -17.76
CA ARG A 319 25.45 11.47 -18.26
C ARG A 319 24.49 12.28 -19.12
N ASN A 320 23.50 11.64 -19.74
CA ASN A 320 22.58 12.31 -20.65
C ASN A 320 21.48 13.06 -19.86
N PRO A 321 21.47 14.41 -19.88
CA PRO A 321 20.44 15.19 -19.23
C PRO A 321 19.05 14.87 -19.80
N GLU A 322 18.95 14.57 -21.10
CA GLU A 322 17.67 14.32 -21.77
C GLU A 322 16.92 13.10 -21.21
N VAL A 323 17.65 12.10 -20.73
CA VAL A 323 17.06 10.88 -20.12
C VAL A 323 16.72 11.10 -18.64
N THR A 324 17.44 11.99 -17.97
CA THR A 324 17.23 12.28 -16.53
C THR A 324 16.14 13.30 -16.26
N TYR A 325 15.80 14.14 -17.23
CA TYR A 325 14.68 15.06 -17.08
C TYR A 325 13.35 14.31 -17.00
N PRO A 326 12.37 14.88 -16.27
CA PRO A 326 11.02 14.34 -16.31
C PRO A 326 10.55 14.30 -17.77
N MET A 327 10.04 13.15 -18.21
CA MET A 327 9.34 13.04 -19.49
C MET A 327 8.23 14.09 -19.58
N GLN A 328 7.57 14.32 -18.44
CA GLN A 328 6.50 15.29 -18.31
C GLN A 328 6.59 15.97 -16.96
N TYR A 329 6.33 17.28 -16.97
CA TYR A 329 6.19 18.08 -15.77
C TYR A 329 5.11 19.12 -16.02
N PHE A 330 4.01 19.01 -15.29
CA PHE A 330 2.82 19.81 -15.55
C PHE A 330 2.06 20.19 -14.30
N ARG A 331 1.41 21.36 -14.35
CA ARG A 331 0.52 21.85 -13.31
C ARG A 331 -0.75 21.02 -13.28
N ALA A 332 -1.01 20.19 -12.27
CA ALA A 332 -2.24 19.41 -12.19
C ALA A 332 -3.27 20.02 -11.23
N HIS A 333 -2.83 20.43 -10.03
CA HIS A 333 -3.66 20.93 -8.95
C HIS A 333 -3.31 22.38 -8.61
N ASP A 334 -4.20 23.08 -7.91
CA ASP A 334 -3.90 24.45 -7.43
C ASP A 334 -3.06 24.47 -6.14
N SER A 335 -2.95 23.32 -5.46
CA SER A 335 -2.21 23.11 -4.20
C SER A 335 -1.62 21.69 -4.15
N CYS A 336 -1.01 21.30 -3.04
CA CYS A 336 -0.33 20.02 -2.83
C CYS A 336 -1.12 18.83 -3.39
N VAL A 337 -0.44 18.03 -4.23
CA VAL A 337 -0.97 16.76 -4.74
C VAL A 337 -0.87 15.72 -3.62
N ARG A 338 -2.00 15.16 -3.23
CA ARG A 338 -2.10 14.27 -2.08
C ARG A 338 -1.98 12.79 -2.45
N GLN A 339 -2.44 12.40 -3.63
CA GLN A 339 -2.26 11.05 -4.15
C GLN A 339 -2.23 11.05 -5.68
N VAL A 340 -1.40 10.17 -6.22
CA VAL A 340 -1.28 9.86 -7.64
C VAL A 340 -1.38 8.34 -7.79
N SER A 341 -2.11 7.86 -8.79
CA SER A 341 -2.24 6.44 -9.10
C SER A 341 -2.40 6.23 -10.59
N TRP A 342 -1.72 5.23 -11.12
CA TRP A 342 -1.92 4.77 -12.50
C TRP A 342 -3.19 3.92 -12.62
N ASN A 343 -3.76 3.90 -13.83
CA ASN A 343 -4.96 3.14 -14.16
C ASN A 343 -4.74 1.63 -14.27
N SER A 344 -3.55 1.22 -14.70
CA SER A 344 -3.17 -0.17 -14.89
C SER A 344 -1.66 -0.31 -14.81
N MET A 345 -1.20 -1.47 -14.31
CA MET A 345 0.21 -1.83 -14.29
C MET A 345 0.71 -2.31 -15.65
N GLN A 346 -0.14 -2.94 -16.45
CA GLN A 346 0.23 -3.49 -17.76
C GLN A 346 0.33 -2.39 -18.82
N ASN A 347 -0.63 -1.47 -18.83
CA ASN A 347 -0.66 -0.34 -19.75
C ASN A 347 -0.94 0.99 -19.02
N PRO A 348 0.09 1.56 -18.36
CA PRO A 348 0.01 2.82 -17.63
C PRO A 348 -0.12 3.99 -18.61
N SER A 349 -1.37 4.30 -18.97
CA SER A 349 -1.72 5.35 -19.94
C SER A 349 -2.40 6.54 -19.28
N HIS A 350 -3.05 6.34 -18.15
CA HIS A 350 -3.78 7.37 -17.45
C HIS A 350 -3.36 7.45 -16.00
N ILE A 351 -3.32 8.68 -15.50
CA ILE A 351 -3.01 9.00 -14.11
C ILE A 351 -4.25 9.59 -13.48
N MET A 352 -4.69 9.00 -12.38
CA MET A 352 -5.63 9.63 -11.47
C MET A 352 -4.87 10.40 -10.41
N SER A 353 -5.30 11.63 -10.12
CA SER A 353 -4.74 12.44 -9.06
C SER A 353 -5.79 13.14 -8.21
N CYS A 354 -5.47 13.35 -6.94
CA CYS A 354 -6.22 14.19 -6.03
C CYS A 354 -5.32 15.06 -5.16
N GLY A 355 -5.86 16.17 -4.65
CA GLY A 355 -5.07 17.15 -3.92
C GLY A 355 -5.85 18.01 -2.95
N HIS A 356 -5.13 18.94 -2.33
CA HIS A 356 -5.65 19.88 -1.34
C HIS A 356 -6.54 20.97 -1.96
N ASP A 357 -6.62 21.07 -3.29
CA ASP A 357 -7.58 21.93 -4.00
C ASP A 357 -8.98 21.30 -4.12
N GLY A 358 -9.13 20.07 -3.60
CA GLY A 358 -10.37 19.30 -3.58
C GLY A 358 -10.72 18.66 -4.91
N ARG A 359 -9.85 18.71 -5.93
CA ARG A 359 -10.12 18.13 -7.25
C ARG A 359 -9.78 16.64 -7.29
N LEU A 360 -10.61 15.89 -8.01
CA LEU A 360 -10.34 14.54 -8.49
C LEU A 360 -10.31 14.57 -10.01
N GLN A 361 -9.16 14.24 -10.59
CA GLN A 361 -8.97 14.29 -12.04
C GLN A 361 -8.27 13.06 -12.57
N ILE A 362 -8.50 12.79 -13.86
CA ILE A 362 -7.72 11.83 -14.64
C ILE A 362 -7.07 12.58 -15.80
N ILE A 363 -5.81 12.27 -16.00
CA ILE A 363 -4.96 12.85 -17.03
C ILE A 363 -4.45 11.70 -17.90
N ASP A 364 -4.57 11.83 -19.22
CA ASP A 364 -3.87 10.94 -20.15
C ASP A 364 -2.40 11.36 -20.18
N ASP A 365 -1.50 10.41 -19.98
CA ASP A 365 -0.07 10.66 -20.05
C ASP A 365 0.33 11.19 -21.44
N ARG A 366 -0.34 10.81 -22.53
CA ARG A 366 0.03 11.30 -23.87
C ARG A 366 -0.35 12.76 -24.10
N ASP A 367 -1.31 13.30 -23.36
CA ASP A 367 -1.75 14.69 -23.44
C ASP A 367 -2.08 15.25 -22.04
N PRO A 368 -1.05 15.64 -21.27
CA PRO A 368 -1.23 16.10 -19.89
C PRO A 368 -1.96 17.45 -19.76
N TRP A 369 -2.20 18.15 -20.89
CA TRP A 369 -2.89 19.44 -20.89
C TRP A 369 -4.40 19.29 -20.87
N VAL A 370 -4.92 18.14 -21.29
CA VAL A 370 -6.35 17.81 -21.20
C VAL A 370 -6.65 17.09 -19.90
N LYS A 371 -7.07 17.87 -18.90
CA LYS A 371 -7.39 17.37 -17.55
C LYS A 371 -8.87 17.07 -17.43
N ASN A 372 -9.21 15.80 -17.24
CA ASN A 372 -10.59 15.38 -17.01
C ASN A 372 -10.91 15.48 -15.52
N ASN A 373 -11.50 16.61 -15.10
CA ASN A 373 -11.95 16.81 -13.73
C ASN A 373 -13.35 16.23 -13.54
N PHE A 374 -13.47 15.19 -12.70
CA PHE A 374 -14.74 14.49 -12.46
C PHE A 374 -15.52 15.09 -11.29
N GLN A 375 -14.80 15.42 -10.22
CA GLN A 375 -15.40 15.84 -8.97
C GLN A 375 -14.51 16.88 -8.31
N ARG A 376 -15.13 17.91 -7.76
CA ARG A 376 -14.47 18.85 -6.87
C ARG A 376 -15.23 18.97 -5.56
N ILE A 377 -14.56 18.70 -4.46
CA ILE A 377 -15.09 18.94 -3.11
C ILE A 377 -14.56 20.27 -2.58
N ARG A 378 -15.27 20.88 -1.62
CA ARG A 378 -14.84 22.11 -0.94
C ARG A 378 -14.03 21.81 0.32
N ALA A 379 -13.11 20.86 0.23
CA ALA A 379 -12.20 20.43 1.29
C ALA A 379 -10.95 19.75 0.68
N TYR A 380 -10.02 19.30 1.51
CA TYR A 380 -8.89 18.50 1.05
C TYR A 380 -9.36 17.11 0.61
N LEU A 381 -9.09 16.74 -0.65
CA LEU A 381 -9.36 15.39 -1.13
C LEU A 381 -8.17 14.51 -0.76
N MET A 382 -8.33 13.75 0.33
CA MET A 382 -7.21 13.08 0.98
C MET A 382 -6.74 11.80 0.30
N THR A 383 -7.62 11.12 -0.42
CA THR A 383 -7.30 9.84 -1.07
C THR A 383 -8.28 9.52 -2.19
N ALA A 384 -7.78 8.84 -3.21
CA ALA A 384 -8.55 8.23 -4.27
C ALA A 384 -7.93 6.88 -4.65
N CYS A 385 -8.72 5.97 -5.21
CA CYS A 385 -8.25 4.67 -5.67
C CYS A 385 -8.87 4.33 -7.04
N TRP A 386 -8.04 3.82 -7.95
CA TRP A 386 -8.48 3.29 -9.24
C TRP A 386 -8.45 1.76 -9.17
N PRO A 387 -9.55 1.10 -8.78
CA PRO A 387 -9.62 -0.36 -8.77
C PRO A 387 -9.57 -0.91 -10.20
N ASN A 388 -8.88 -2.04 -10.38
CA ASN A 388 -8.96 -2.80 -11.63
C ASN A 388 -10.35 -3.40 -11.84
N HIS A 389 -11.08 -3.61 -10.73
CA HIS A 389 -12.40 -4.21 -10.77
C HIS A 389 -13.48 -3.16 -11.05
N TYR A 390 -14.44 -3.55 -11.88
CA TYR A 390 -15.71 -2.83 -12.07
C TYR A 390 -15.61 -1.43 -12.72
N GLY A 391 -14.47 -1.06 -13.33
CA GLY A 391 -14.38 0.07 -14.28
C GLY A 391 -14.80 1.44 -13.72
N GLY A 392 -14.36 1.77 -12.50
CA GLY A 392 -14.68 3.05 -11.85
C GLY A 392 -13.56 3.52 -10.94
N VAL A 393 -13.80 4.63 -10.22
CA VAL A 393 -12.87 5.23 -9.27
C VAL A 393 -13.56 5.42 -7.92
N LEU A 394 -12.80 5.23 -6.85
CA LEU A 394 -13.22 5.56 -5.50
C LEU A 394 -12.52 6.81 -4.98
N PHE A 395 -13.23 7.61 -4.20
CA PHE A 395 -12.68 8.78 -3.53
C PHE A 395 -13.40 9.01 -2.20
N ALA A 396 -12.75 9.71 -1.27
CA ALA A 396 -13.38 10.15 -0.03
C ALA A 396 -14.00 11.55 -0.19
N ASP A 397 -15.26 11.71 0.20
CA ASP A 397 -15.96 12.99 0.15
C ASP A 397 -15.81 13.81 1.47
N THR A 398 -16.50 14.95 1.54
CA THR A 398 -16.52 15.81 2.74
C THR A 398 -17.31 15.24 3.91
N GLU A 399 -18.13 14.21 3.69
CA GLU A 399 -18.95 13.55 4.70
C GLU A 399 -18.23 12.31 5.27
N ASN A 400 -16.93 12.19 5.03
CA ASN A 400 -16.12 11.02 5.43
C ASN A 400 -16.62 9.70 4.82
N THR A 401 -17.31 9.78 3.68
CA THR A 401 -17.85 8.66 2.94
C THR A 401 -16.98 8.37 1.75
N VAL A 402 -16.54 7.11 1.63
CA VAL A 402 -15.94 6.59 0.42
C VAL A 402 -17.04 6.39 -0.61
N ARG A 403 -16.92 7.10 -1.73
CA ARG A 403 -17.85 7.06 -2.85
C ARG A 403 -17.19 6.40 -4.05
N TYR A 404 -17.99 5.68 -4.81
CA TYR A 404 -17.63 5.09 -6.08
C TYR A 404 -18.30 5.87 -7.22
N ILE A 405 -17.51 6.23 -8.24
CA ILE A 405 -17.95 6.81 -9.50
C ILE A 405 -17.69 5.81 -10.61
N ARG A 406 -18.71 5.55 -11.44
CA ARG A 406 -18.55 4.72 -12.64
C ARG A 406 -18.06 5.59 -13.79
N MET A 407 -17.05 5.14 -14.54
CA MET A 407 -16.54 5.93 -15.68
C MET A 407 -17.58 6.17 -16.78
N GLU A 408 -18.52 5.25 -16.96
CA GLU A 408 -19.62 5.39 -17.91
C GLU A 408 -20.65 6.46 -17.50
N ASP A 409 -20.81 6.72 -16.19
CA ASP A 409 -21.80 7.66 -15.65
C ASP A 409 -21.19 8.51 -14.53
N LEU A 410 -20.51 9.57 -14.97
CA LEU A 410 -19.81 10.52 -14.09
C LEU A 410 -20.77 11.40 -13.28
N LYS A 411 -22.07 11.41 -13.61
CA LYS A 411 -23.06 12.25 -12.92
C LYS A 411 -23.49 11.65 -11.58
N LYS A 412 -23.31 10.33 -11.41
CA LYS A 412 -23.79 9.62 -10.23
C LYS A 412 -22.63 9.06 -9.41
N THR A 413 -22.63 9.43 -8.14
CA THR A 413 -21.74 8.85 -7.13
C THR A 413 -22.55 7.94 -6.21
N THR A 414 -22.01 6.78 -5.84
CA THR A 414 -22.62 5.87 -4.87
C THR A 414 -21.74 5.77 -3.62
N GLY A 415 -22.28 6.08 -2.45
CA GLY A 415 -21.56 5.86 -1.18
C GLY A 415 -21.43 4.36 -0.87
N VAL A 416 -20.21 3.88 -0.62
CA VAL A 416 -19.92 2.45 -0.41
C VAL A 416 -19.45 2.14 1.01
N MET A 417 -18.72 3.04 1.65
CA MET A 417 -18.29 2.92 3.06
C MET A 417 -18.34 4.30 3.72
N MET A 418 -18.76 4.36 4.97
CA MET A 418 -18.83 5.61 5.73
C MET A 418 -17.95 5.53 6.97
N HIS A 419 -17.10 6.53 7.19
CA HIS A 419 -16.30 6.72 8.41
C HIS A 419 -16.84 7.89 9.22
N HIS A 420 -16.36 8.03 10.46
CA HIS A 420 -16.73 9.15 11.35
C HIS A 420 -15.71 10.30 11.33
N ALA A 421 -14.58 10.13 10.64
CA ALA A 421 -13.55 11.15 10.47
C ALA A 421 -12.85 11.00 9.10
N ILE A 422 -11.87 11.86 8.85
CA ILE A 422 -11.15 11.94 7.57
C ILE A 422 -10.58 10.57 7.18
N VAL A 423 -10.92 10.14 5.97
CA VAL A 423 -10.39 8.92 5.35
C VAL A 423 -8.99 9.20 4.81
N TRP A 424 -7.99 8.48 5.30
CA TRP A 424 -6.57 8.70 4.96
C TRP A 424 -6.13 7.97 3.70
N ARG A 425 -6.61 6.74 3.50
CA ARG A 425 -6.21 5.90 2.38
C ARG A 425 -7.34 4.95 1.97
N ILE A 426 -7.49 4.76 0.67
CA ILE A 426 -8.29 3.69 0.06
C ILE A 426 -7.34 2.76 -0.69
N ALA A 427 -7.51 1.45 -0.54
CA ALA A 427 -6.76 0.42 -1.25
C ALA A 427 -7.70 -0.59 -1.92
N ALA A 428 -7.41 -0.93 -3.16
CA ALA A 428 -8.07 -2.00 -3.90
C ALA A 428 -7.10 -3.17 -4.07
N SER A 429 -7.64 -4.39 -4.10
CA SER A 429 -6.87 -5.58 -4.44
C SER A 429 -6.81 -5.76 -5.97
N TYR A 430 -5.79 -6.48 -6.43
CA TYR A 430 -5.67 -6.92 -7.82
C TYR A 430 -6.37 -8.26 -8.07
N PHE A 431 -6.76 -8.98 -7.02
CA PHE A 431 -7.24 -10.36 -7.11
C PHE A 431 -8.70 -10.56 -6.71
N HIS A 432 -9.36 -9.51 -6.19
CA HIS A 432 -10.73 -9.56 -5.71
C HIS A 432 -11.36 -8.16 -5.63
N PRO A 433 -12.70 -8.05 -5.73
CA PRO A 433 -13.39 -6.76 -5.79
C PRO A 433 -13.56 -6.06 -4.44
N PHE A 434 -12.98 -6.58 -3.36
CA PHE A 434 -12.96 -5.87 -2.10
C PHE A 434 -12.01 -4.67 -2.16
N VAL A 435 -12.53 -3.54 -1.71
CA VAL A 435 -11.77 -2.32 -1.45
C VAL A 435 -11.80 -2.05 0.05
N ALA A 436 -10.70 -1.54 0.58
CA ALA A 436 -10.55 -1.20 1.98
C ALA A 436 -10.25 0.29 2.15
N SER A 437 -10.66 0.84 3.28
CA SER A 437 -10.38 2.22 3.66
C SER A 437 -10.07 2.34 5.14
N CYS A 438 -9.15 3.25 5.46
CA CYS A 438 -8.78 3.60 6.83
C CYS A 438 -9.02 5.08 7.11
N SER A 439 -9.24 5.42 8.37
CA SER A 439 -9.66 6.76 8.77
C SER A 439 -9.05 7.20 10.10
N SER A 440 -9.11 8.51 10.34
CA SER A 440 -8.68 9.16 11.59
C SER A 440 -9.51 8.74 12.80
N ASP A 441 -10.67 8.11 12.60
CA ASP A 441 -11.54 7.58 13.66
C ASP A 441 -11.09 6.22 14.22
N GLY A 442 -9.92 5.74 13.78
CA GLY A 442 -9.37 4.45 14.18
C GLY A 442 -10.04 3.25 13.56
N THR A 443 -10.82 3.41 12.49
CA THR A 443 -11.51 2.30 11.84
C THR A 443 -10.81 1.87 10.54
N VAL A 444 -10.79 0.55 10.32
CA VAL A 444 -10.51 -0.04 9.00
C VAL A 444 -11.75 -0.78 8.54
N LYS A 445 -12.21 -0.43 7.35
CA LYS A 445 -13.43 -0.98 6.76
C LYS A 445 -13.13 -1.52 5.38
N MET A 446 -13.96 -2.44 4.93
CA MET A 446 -13.93 -2.95 3.56
C MET A 446 -15.33 -3.16 3.02
N THR A 447 -15.45 -3.14 1.70
CA THR A 447 -16.70 -3.41 0.99
C THR A 447 -16.39 -4.05 -0.36
N ASN A 448 -17.36 -4.79 -0.89
CA ASN A 448 -17.26 -5.41 -2.20
C ASN A 448 -17.95 -4.52 -3.25
N ILE A 449 -17.18 -3.98 -4.20
CA ILE A 449 -17.71 -3.07 -5.23
C ILE A 449 -18.47 -3.81 -6.35
N CYS A 450 -18.27 -5.12 -6.53
CA CYS A 450 -19.03 -5.89 -7.53
C CYS A 450 -20.53 -5.97 -7.21
N ARG A 451 -20.91 -5.79 -5.94
CA ARG A 451 -22.33 -5.70 -5.54
C ARG A 451 -23.08 -4.53 -6.19
N LEU A 452 -22.35 -3.51 -6.64
CA LEU A 452 -22.93 -2.37 -7.34
C LEU A 452 -23.36 -2.70 -8.78
N ARG A 453 -23.08 -3.92 -9.28
CA ARG A 453 -23.56 -4.41 -10.59
C ARG A 453 -25.06 -4.60 -10.59
N ASP A 454 -25.61 -5.13 -9.50
CA ASP A 454 -27.04 -5.23 -9.30
C ASP A 454 -27.57 -3.94 -8.66
N ARG A 455 -28.46 -3.24 -9.37
CA ARG A 455 -29.09 -2.01 -8.89
C ARG A 455 -30.00 -2.23 -7.68
N HIS A 456 -30.43 -3.47 -7.45
CA HIS A 456 -31.28 -3.84 -6.31
C HIS A 456 -30.46 -4.13 -5.05
N GLN A 457 -29.16 -4.40 -5.20
CA GLN A 457 -28.29 -4.66 -4.06
C GLN A 457 -27.70 -3.36 -3.54
N LYS A 458 -27.73 -3.20 -2.22
CA LYS A 458 -27.01 -2.12 -1.54
C LYS A 458 -25.58 -2.56 -1.22
N PRO A 459 -24.63 -1.62 -1.25
CA PRO A 459 -23.30 -1.88 -0.72
C PRO A 459 -23.38 -2.16 0.78
N ILE A 460 -22.60 -3.14 1.21
CA ILE A 460 -22.49 -3.54 2.62
C ILE A 460 -21.07 -3.22 3.06
N GLN A 461 -20.95 -2.47 4.13
CA GLN A 461 -19.66 -2.19 4.76
C GLN A 461 -19.39 -3.20 5.86
N VAL A 462 -18.18 -3.76 5.84
CA VAL A 462 -17.64 -4.65 6.87
C VAL A 462 -16.56 -3.88 7.62
N THR A 463 -16.69 -3.75 8.94
CA THR A 463 -15.63 -3.15 9.76
C THR A 463 -14.69 -4.27 10.21
N LEU A 464 -13.42 -4.21 9.79
CA LEU A 464 -12.41 -5.20 10.18
C LEU A 464 -12.13 -5.10 11.67
N TYR A 465 -11.81 -3.87 12.10
CA TYR A 465 -11.63 -3.50 13.49
C TYR A 465 -11.77 -1.99 13.68
N ARG A 466 -11.87 -1.57 14.95
CA ARG A 466 -11.73 -0.20 15.40
C ARG A 466 -10.73 -0.14 16.54
N ILE A 467 -9.88 0.87 16.58
CA ILE A 467 -9.04 1.18 17.73
C ILE A 467 -9.58 2.38 18.51
N GLY A 468 -9.28 2.41 19.79
CA GLY A 468 -9.53 3.53 20.68
C GLY A 468 -8.61 3.48 21.88
N ILE A 469 -8.61 4.54 22.66
CA ILE A 469 -7.78 4.68 23.84
C ILE A 469 -8.71 4.66 25.05
N GLU A 470 -8.30 3.91 26.07
CA GLU A 470 -8.99 3.84 27.37
C GLU A 470 -8.88 5.16 28.15
N GLU A 471 -9.65 5.28 29.23
CA GLU A 471 -9.61 6.47 30.10
C GLU A 471 -8.22 6.73 30.71
N ASP A 472 -7.36 5.72 30.77
CA ASP A 472 -5.98 5.83 31.24
C ASP A 472 -5.01 6.52 30.26
N MET A 473 -5.47 6.81 29.04
CA MET A 473 -4.70 7.45 27.96
C MET A 473 -3.47 6.65 27.50
N LYS A 474 -3.32 5.40 27.91
CA LYS A 474 -2.13 4.57 27.66
C LYS A 474 -2.46 3.25 27.01
N THR A 475 -3.62 2.68 27.35
CA THR A 475 -4.04 1.39 26.84
C THR A 475 -4.93 1.54 25.62
N ILE A 476 -4.55 0.85 24.56
CA ILE A 476 -5.25 0.86 23.28
C ILE A 476 -6.18 -0.34 23.23
N ARG A 477 -7.48 -0.11 23.03
CA ARG A 477 -8.44 -1.19 22.81
C ARG A 477 -8.69 -1.41 21.33
N TYR A 478 -8.64 -2.67 20.93
CA TYR A 478 -9.14 -3.16 19.66
C TYR A 478 -10.55 -3.72 19.81
N TRP A 479 -11.51 -3.11 19.12
CA TRP A 479 -12.86 -3.65 18.93
C TRP A 479 -12.94 -4.41 17.60
N ASP A 480 -13.12 -5.70 17.74
CA ASP A 480 -13.28 -6.66 16.66
C ASP A 480 -14.73 -7.17 16.57
N ASN A 481 -15.05 -7.93 15.51
CA ASN A 481 -16.36 -8.56 15.30
C ASN A 481 -17.54 -7.56 15.34
N ILE A 482 -17.28 -6.33 14.88
CA ILE A 482 -18.30 -5.30 14.71
C ILE A 482 -19.24 -5.73 13.59
N LYS A 483 -20.55 -5.72 13.87
CA LYS A 483 -21.58 -6.13 12.90
C LYS A 483 -21.48 -5.30 11.62
N SER A 484 -21.53 -5.99 10.48
CA SER A 484 -21.64 -5.36 9.17
C SER A 484 -22.92 -4.55 9.06
N LYS A 485 -22.88 -3.48 8.26
CA LYS A 485 -24.01 -2.58 8.08
C LYS A 485 -24.22 -2.33 6.58
N GLU A 486 -25.47 -2.21 6.16
CA GLU A 486 -25.76 -1.60 4.86
C GLU A 486 -25.29 -0.15 4.88
N THR A 487 -24.65 0.29 3.80
CA THR A 487 -24.29 1.68 3.65
C THR A 487 -25.54 2.44 3.23
N THR A 488 -26.27 2.99 4.20
CA THR A 488 -27.37 3.92 3.92
C THR A 488 -26.79 5.28 3.54
N THR A 489 -27.45 5.97 2.60
CA THR A 489 -27.00 7.25 2.01
C THR A 489 -26.95 8.43 2.99
N THR A 490 -27.35 8.24 4.24
CA THR A 490 -27.37 9.32 5.23
C THR A 490 -27.41 8.73 6.63
N PHE A 491 -26.29 8.79 7.35
CA PHE A 491 -26.32 8.71 8.81
C PHE A 491 -26.46 10.13 9.36
N MET A 492 -27.64 10.73 9.20
CA MET A 492 -28.01 11.90 10.01
C MET A 492 -28.37 11.42 11.42
N ASN A 493 -27.38 10.93 12.16
CA ASN A 493 -27.54 10.81 13.59
C ASN A 493 -27.27 12.18 14.19
N SER A 494 -28.26 12.78 14.83
CA SER A 494 -28.13 14.08 15.52
C SER A 494 -27.03 14.08 16.59
N LYS A 495 -26.54 12.90 17.00
CA LYS A 495 -25.38 12.70 17.89
C LYS A 495 -24.01 12.64 17.17
N ALA A 496 -23.95 12.80 15.85
CA ALA A 496 -22.69 12.69 15.09
C ALA A 496 -21.73 13.86 15.34
N PHE A 497 -22.24 15.04 15.72
CA PHE A 497 -21.46 16.25 15.95
C PHE A 497 -20.54 16.23 17.20
N SER A 498 -20.52 15.15 17.99
CA SER A 498 -19.77 15.10 19.26
C SER A 498 -18.62 14.09 19.32
N HIS A 499 -18.17 13.52 18.20
CA HIS A 499 -17.07 12.54 18.23
C HIS A 499 -15.74 13.23 17.87
N PHE A 500 -15.08 13.79 18.89
CA PHE A 500 -13.66 14.13 18.78
C PHE A 500 -12.86 12.84 18.93
N PHE A 501 -12.06 12.52 17.92
CA PHE A 501 -11.13 11.39 17.96
C PHE A 501 -9.75 11.90 18.35
N MET A 502 -9.09 11.17 19.23
CA MET A 502 -7.71 11.41 19.61
C MET A 502 -6.79 11.21 18.38
N PRO A 503 -5.88 12.14 18.05
CA PRO A 503 -4.97 11.99 16.89
C PRO A 503 -4.18 10.67 16.87
N GLU A 504 -3.90 10.14 18.06
CA GLU A 504 -3.26 8.85 18.31
C GLU A 504 -3.99 7.69 17.64
N VAL A 505 -5.33 7.69 17.65
CA VAL A 505 -6.11 6.56 17.09
C VAL A 505 -6.16 6.58 15.55
N ALA A 506 -5.60 7.58 14.90
CA ALA A 506 -5.70 7.69 13.44
C ALA A 506 -4.93 6.57 12.73
N ILE A 507 -5.61 5.93 11.77
CA ILE A 507 -5.00 4.94 10.87
C ILE A 507 -4.76 5.63 9.52
N GLN A 508 -3.50 5.66 9.10
CA GLN A 508 -3.01 6.49 8.00
C GLN A 508 -2.80 5.69 6.71
N ARG A 509 -2.51 4.40 6.83
CA ARG A 509 -2.19 3.52 5.70
C ARG A 509 -3.01 2.24 5.75
N VAL A 510 -3.40 1.75 4.57
CA VAL A 510 -3.98 0.43 4.35
C VAL A 510 -3.50 -0.07 2.98
N SER A 511 -3.21 -1.36 2.87
CA SER A 511 -2.81 -2.00 1.60
C SER A 511 -3.20 -3.47 1.57
N TRP A 512 -3.58 -3.95 0.38
CA TRP A 512 -3.81 -5.38 0.12
C TRP A 512 -2.51 -6.02 -0.36
N ASN A 513 -2.30 -7.30 -0.04
CA ASN A 513 -1.12 -8.01 -0.51
C ASN A 513 -1.18 -8.21 -2.06
N PRO A 514 -0.16 -7.80 -2.82
CA PRO A 514 -0.10 -7.88 -4.27
C PRO A 514 0.32 -9.27 -4.78
N ASN A 515 0.51 -10.26 -3.90
CA ASN A 515 0.83 -11.63 -4.26
C ASN A 515 -0.41 -12.53 -4.18
N ILE A 516 -0.75 -13.23 -5.27
CA ILE A 516 -2.00 -14.00 -5.39
C ILE A 516 -2.21 -15.01 -4.24
N LYS A 517 -1.15 -15.68 -3.79
CA LYS A 517 -1.21 -16.69 -2.71
C LYS A 517 -1.58 -16.09 -1.36
N ALA A 518 -1.20 -14.83 -1.14
CA ALA A 518 -1.54 -14.06 0.04
C ALA A 518 -2.60 -12.98 -0.27
N GLY A 519 -3.31 -13.06 -1.41
CA GLY A 519 -4.15 -11.96 -1.91
C GLY A 519 -5.33 -11.58 -1.02
N SER A 520 -5.71 -12.43 -0.06
CA SER A 520 -6.71 -12.13 0.97
C SER A 520 -6.16 -11.39 2.19
N TRP A 521 -4.84 -11.21 2.29
CA TRP A 521 -4.20 -10.53 3.42
C TRP A 521 -4.23 -9.01 3.23
N ILE A 522 -4.52 -8.32 4.33
CA ILE A 522 -4.57 -6.87 4.40
C ILE A 522 -3.69 -6.39 5.54
N VAL A 523 -3.08 -5.23 5.34
CA VAL A 523 -2.29 -4.55 6.37
C VAL A 523 -2.78 -3.13 6.54
N SER A 524 -2.77 -2.64 7.77
CA SER A 524 -3.10 -1.26 8.13
C SER A 524 -2.21 -0.73 9.25
N GLY A 525 -1.80 0.53 9.16
CA GLY A 525 -0.87 1.17 10.09
C GLY A 525 -1.29 2.62 10.39
N GLY A 526 -0.98 3.08 11.60
CA GLY A 526 -1.43 4.38 12.11
C GLY A 526 -0.39 5.17 12.89
N THR A 527 -0.86 6.25 13.52
CA THR A 527 -0.04 7.23 14.23
C THR A 527 0.74 6.62 15.40
N LEU A 528 0.15 5.64 16.09
CA LEU A 528 0.73 4.98 17.27
C LEU A 528 1.89 4.01 16.95
N GLY A 529 2.27 3.85 15.69
CA GLY A 529 3.29 2.87 15.30
C GLY A 529 2.87 1.41 15.51
N LEU A 530 1.56 1.16 15.59
CA LEU A 530 1.02 -0.19 15.52
C LEU A 530 0.59 -0.48 14.08
N VAL A 531 1.11 -1.57 13.53
CA VAL A 531 0.70 -2.14 12.25
C VAL A 531 -0.08 -3.41 12.54
N ARG A 532 -1.28 -3.52 11.99
CA ARG A 532 -2.10 -4.73 12.07
C ARG A 532 -2.11 -5.40 10.71
N VAL A 533 -1.72 -6.66 10.67
CA VAL A 533 -1.78 -7.53 9.49
C VAL A 533 -2.74 -8.67 9.79
N GLU A 534 -3.75 -8.88 8.95
CA GLU A 534 -4.69 -9.98 9.14
C GLU A 534 -5.17 -10.55 7.80
N SER A 535 -5.57 -11.82 7.81
CA SER A 535 -6.32 -12.39 6.70
C SER A 535 -7.74 -11.85 6.74
N ALA A 536 -8.16 -11.20 5.66
CA ALA A 536 -9.53 -10.72 5.51
C ALA A 536 -10.51 -11.83 5.10
N LYS A 537 -10.04 -13.08 4.95
CA LYS A 537 -10.86 -14.24 4.63
C LYS A 537 -11.98 -14.38 5.67
N ARG A 538 -13.21 -14.51 5.20
CA ARG A 538 -14.39 -14.83 6.02
C ARG A 538 -15.14 -15.96 5.34
N ASP A 539 -15.23 -17.10 6.03
CA ASP A 539 -16.05 -18.25 5.60
C ASP A 539 -17.53 -18.05 5.98
#